data_AF-A0AAW0G310-F1
#
_entry.id   AF-A0AAW0G310-F1
#
_cell.length_a   1.000
_cell.length_b   1.000
_cell.length_c   1.000
_cell.angle_alpha   90.00
_cell.angle_beta   90.00
_cell.angle_gamma   90.00
#
_symmetry.space_group_name_H-M   'P 1'
#
loop_
_entity.id
_entity.type
_entity.pdbx_description
1 polymer ?
#
loop_
_entity_poly.entity_id
_entity_poly.type
_entity_poly.pdbx_seq_one_letter_code
_entity_poly.pdbx_strand_id
1 'polypeptide(L)'
;MGQEVEGDSVGDEFKGYIFKITGGNDKQGFPMKQGVMHPTRVRLLLAKGHSCYRPRRTGERKRKSVRGCIVNQDLSALSLAIVKQGDADIEGLTDNTLPKRLGPKRANHIRKFFGLTKEDDVRQFVVRREIVKGDKTYTKAPKIQRLVTPQALQRKRALKSQKIKNAQQQRDAAAEYAQLLAQRLHERKKAVASKT
;
A
#
# COMPACT_ATOMS: atom_id res chain seq x y z
N MET A 1 3.12 8.76 -24.33
CA MET A 1 2.69 9.03 -22.92
C MET A 1 3.90 8.91 -22.00
N GLY A 2 4.09 9.90 -21.13
CA GLY A 2 5.25 10.04 -20.24
C GLY A 2 6.32 11.02 -20.73
N GLN A 3 6.20 11.50 -21.98
CA GLN A 3 7.06 12.54 -22.56
C GLN A 3 6.70 13.91 -21.98
N GLU A 4 7.73 14.74 -21.83
CA GLU A 4 7.65 16.15 -21.46
C GLU A 4 7.66 17.00 -22.73
N VAL A 5 6.81 18.01 -22.77
CA VAL A 5 6.56 18.87 -23.93
C VAL A 5 6.44 20.31 -23.43
N GLU A 6 7.00 21.23 -24.20
CA GLU A 6 6.96 22.67 -23.92
C GLU A 6 5.56 23.23 -24.18
N GLY A 7 5.07 24.05 -23.23
CA GLY A 7 3.78 24.72 -23.29
C GLY A 7 3.70 25.84 -24.31
N ASP A 8 4.85 26.41 -24.70
CA ASP A 8 4.99 27.57 -25.59
C ASP A 8 4.27 27.39 -26.94
N SER A 9 4.17 26.15 -27.43
CA SER A 9 3.52 25.80 -28.69
C SER A 9 1.99 25.71 -28.61
N VAL A 10 1.42 25.68 -27.41
CA VAL A 10 -0.02 25.50 -27.18
C VAL A 10 -0.74 26.84 -27.07
N GLY A 11 -0.12 27.81 -26.38
CA GLY A 11 -0.65 29.15 -26.17
C GLY A 11 0.33 30.03 -25.41
N ASP A 12 0.20 31.35 -25.55
CA ASP A 12 1.08 32.33 -24.91
C ASP A 12 0.98 32.28 -23.38
N GLU A 13 -0.18 31.91 -22.85
CA GLU A 13 -0.43 31.73 -21.41
C GLU A 13 0.38 30.58 -20.79
N PHE A 14 0.87 29.65 -21.62
CA PHE A 14 1.65 28.49 -21.18
C PHE A 14 3.15 28.65 -21.42
N LYS A 15 3.61 29.86 -21.72
CA LYS A 15 5.02 30.14 -21.96
C LYS A 15 5.90 29.80 -20.75
N GLY A 16 6.96 29.04 -20.99
CA GLY A 16 7.90 28.55 -19.99
C GLY A 16 7.42 27.34 -19.18
N TYR A 17 6.16 26.91 -19.36
CA TYR A 17 5.64 25.70 -18.72
C TYR A 17 6.15 24.43 -19.40
N ILE A 18 6.41 23.41 -18.60
CA ILE A 18 6.70 22.05 -19.12
C ILE A 18 5.61 21.11 -18.65
N PHE A 19 4.92 20.51 -19.63
CA PHE A 19 3.86 19.55 -19.40
C PHE A 19 4.32 18.12 -19.67
N LYS A 20 3.91 17.20 -18.81
CA LYS A 20 4.07 15.76 -19.02
C LYS A 20 2.76 15.14 -19.46
N ILE A 21 2.78 14.39 -20.56
CA ILE A 21 1.60 13.65 -21.05
C ILE A 21 1.34 12.46 -20.13
N THR A 22 0.30 12.51 -19.30
CA THR A 22 -0.02 11.45 -18.33
C THR A 22 -1.04 10.44 -18.85
N GLY A 23 -1.83 10.81 -19.85
CA GLY A 23 -2.85 9.93 -20.43
C GLY A 23 -3.85 10.67 -21.29
N GLY A 24 -5.02 10.08 -21.47
CA GLY A 24 -6.11 10.65 -22.24
C GLY A 24 -7.18 9.62 -22.59
N ASN A 25 -8.20 10.09 -23.29
CA ASN A 25 -9.33 9.31 -23.75
C ASN A 25 -9.56 9.55 -25.24
N ASP A 26 -9.85 8.46 -25.95
CA ASP A 26 -10.34 8.48 -27.33
C ASP A 26 -11.77 9.06 -27.41
N LYS A 27 -12.21 9.48 -28.60
CA LYS A 27 -13.57 10.00 -28.87
C LYS A 27 -14.72 9.10 -28.41
N GLN A 28 -14.52 7.78 -28.40
CA GLN A 28 -15.51 6.82 -27.87
C GLN A 28 -15.29 6.46 -26.39
N GLY A 29 -14.46 7.23 -25.67
CA GLY A 29 -14.23 7.09 -24.24
C GLY A 29 -13.22 6.00 -23.83
N PHE A 30 -12.58 5.31 -24.78
CA PHE A 30 -11.57 4.31 -24.45
C PHE A 30 -10.30 4.98 -23.88
N PRO A 31 -9.84 4.59 -22.68
CA PRO A 31 -8.67 5.20 -22.06
C PRO A 31 -7.38 4.73 -22.75
N MET A 32 -6.38 5.61 -22.77
CA MET A 32 -5.03 5.27 -23.19
C MET A 32 -4.34 4.33 -22.19
N LYS A 33 -3.52 3.39 -22.68
CA LYS A 33 -2.73 2.48 -21.85
C LYS A 33 -1.24 2.63 -22.11
N GLN A 34 -0.47 2.92 -21.06
CA GLN A 34 0.98 2.99 -21.16
C GLN A 34 1.61 1.66 -21.61
N GLY A 35 2.63 1.76 -22.46
CA GLY A 35 3.37 0.62 -23.04
C GLY A 35 2.72 -0.01 -24.28
N VAL A 36 1.53 0.45 -24.67
CA VAL A 36 0.90 0.04 -25.94
C VAL A 36 1.33 1.01 -27.03
N MET A 37 2.45 0.73 -27.70
CA MET A 37 3.10 1.58 -28.71
C MET A 37 2.34 1.58 -30.04
N HIS A 38 1.06 1.94 -30.02
CA HIS A 38 0.19 1.99 -31.19
C HIS A 38 -0.67 3.27 -31.17
N PRO A 39 -0.92 3.92 -32.31
CA PRO A 39 -1.77 5.12 -32.40
C PRO A 39 -3.26 4.81 -32.53
N THR A 40 -3.70 3.56 -32.41
CA THR A 40 -5.14 3.21 -32.47
C THR A 40 -5.52 2.27 -31.33
N ARG A 41 -6.73 1.69 -31.37
CA ARG A 41 -7.20 0.74 -30.35
C ARG A 41 -6.72 -0.67 -30.60
N VAL A 42 -6.40 -1.36 -29.52
CA VAL A 42 -6.08 -2.79 -29.50
C VAL A 42 -6.88 -3.51 -28.42
N ARG A 43 -7.09 -4.81 -28.57
CA ARG A 43 -7.77 -5.65 -27.58
C ARG A 43 -6.77 -6.48 -26.79
N LEU A 44 -6.62 -6.17 -25.50
CA LEU A 44 -5.69 -6.87 -24.60
C LEU A 44 -6.45 -7.70 -23.58
N LEU A 45 -5.87 -8.85 -23.20
CA LEU A 45 -6.36 -9.69 -22.10
C LEU A 45 -5.82 -9.15 -20.76
N LEU A 46 -6.59 -8.30 -20.10
CA LEU A 46 -6.20 -7.62 -18.86
C LEU A 46 -6.50 -8.48 -17.62
N ALA A 47 -5.58 -8.43 -16.66
CA ALA A 47 -5.66 -9.09 -15.35
C ALA A 47 -5.63 -8.06 -14.20
N LYS A 48 -5.74 -8.54 -12.94
CA LYS A 48 -5.60 -7.70 -11.74
C LYS A 48 -4.27 -6.95 -11.72
N GLY A 49 -4.29 -5.66 -11.43
CA GLY A 49 -3.11 -4.80 -11.35
C GLY A 49 -2.79 -4.03 -12.63
N HIS A 50 -3.34 -4.44 -13.78
CA HIS A 50 -3.24 -3.62 -14.99
C HIS A 50 -4.18 -2.41 -14.94
N SER A 51 -3.70 -1.26 -15.45
CA SER A 51 -4.55 -0.11 -15.75
C SER A 51 -5.67 -0.45 -16.74
N CYS A 52 -6.74 0.36 -16.73
CA CYS A 52 -7.93 0.26 -17.59
C CYS A 52 -8.87 -0.93 -17.28
N TYR A 53 -8.60 -1.70 -16.21
CA TYR A 53 -9.45 -2.80 -15.78
C TYR A 53 -9.50 -2.95 -14.25
N ARG A 54 -10.72 -3.14 -13.73
CA ARG A 54 -10.97 -3.55 -12.35
C ARG A 54 -11.68 -4.90 -12.37
N PRO A 55 -11.02 -5.99 -11.92
CA PRO A 55 -11.63 -7.32 -11.89
C PRO A 55 -12.82 -7.35 -10.92
N ARG A 56 -13.84 -8.15 -11.25
CA ARG A 56 -15.03 -8.34 -10.40
C ARG A 56 -14.91 -9.57 -9.52
N ARG A 57 -14.08 -10.53 -9.93
CA ARG A 57 -13.77 -11.75 -9.17
C ARG A 57 -12.26 -11.96 -9.09
N THR A 58 -11.81 -12.67 -8.06
CA THR A 58 -10.39 -13.05 -7.94
C THR A 58 -10.00 -13.99 -9.07
N GLY A 59 -8.83 -13.76 -9.67
CA GLY A 59 -8.35 -14.55 -10.83
C GLY A 59 -8.98 -14.20 -12.17
N GLU A 60 -10.01 -13.34 -12.21
CA GLU A 60 -10.67 -12.94 -13.47
C GLU A 60 -9.70 -12.18 -14.39
N ARG A 61 -9.67 -12.59 -15.66
CA ARG A 61 -9.05 -11.87 -16.76
C ARG A 61 -10.12 -11.51 -17.79
N LYS A 62 -10.04 -10.31 -18.38
CA LYS A 62 -11.01 -9.87 -19.37
C LYS A 62 -10.33 -9.23 -20.58
N ARG A 63 -10.73 -9.66 -21.77
CA ARG A 63 -10.27 -9.04 -23.02
C ARG A 63 -11.04 -7.73 -23.22
N LYS A 64 -10.35 -6.59 -23.20
CA LYS A 64 -10.93 -5.25 -23.37
C LYS A 64 -10.19 -4.47 -24.45
N SER A 65 -10.93 -3.65 -25.19
CA SER A 65 -10.36 -2.64 -26.07
C SER A 65 -9.75 -1.52 -25.23
N VAL A 66 -8.54 -1.10 -25.57
CA VAL A 66 -7.83 0.03 -24.98
C VAL A 66 -7.18 0.84 -26.10
N ARG A 67 -7.05 2.16 -25.92
CA ARG A 67 -6.33 3.02 -26.86
C ARG A 67 -4.83 2.94 -26.55
N GLY A 68 -3.99 2.91 -27.59
CA GLY A 68 -2.54 2.93 -27.37
C GLY A 68 -2.01 4.27 -26.85
N CYS A 69 -0.73 4.33 -26.51
CA CYS A 69 -0.11 5.46 -25.80
C CYS A 69 0.42 6.59 -26.71
N ILE A 70 0.38 6.40 -28.03
CA ILE A 70 0.77 7.40 -29.03
C ILE A 70 -0.40 8.36 -29.24
N VAL A 71 -0.12 9.64 -29.07
CA VAL A 71 -1.08 10.75 -29.23
C VAL A 71 -1.34 10.97 -30.72
N ASN A 72 -2.61 11.11 -31.09
CA ASN A 72 -3.04 11.43 -32.45
C ASN A 72 -4.38 12.22 -32.38
N GLN A 73 -4.87 12.69 -33.52
CA GLN A 73 -6.07 13.53 -33.66
C GLN A 73 -7.40 12.82 -33.30
N ASP A 74 -7.36 11.51 -33.05
CA ASP A 74 -8.50 10.68 -32.66
C ASP A 74 -8.81 10.75 -31.15
N LEU A 75 -8.06 11.54 -30.38
CA LEU A 75 -8.35 11.77 -28.97
C LEU A 75 -9.48 12.78 -28.78
N SER A 76 -10.25 12.62 -27.70
CA SER A 76 -11.24 13.61 -27.25
C SER A 76 -10.73 14.44 -26.08
N ALA A 77 -9.95 13.86 -25.19
CA ALA A 77 -9.32 14.57 -24.09
C ALA A 77 -7.89 14.06 -23.87
N LEU A 78 -6.98 14.97 -23.58
CA LEU A 78 -5.59 14.66 -23.25
C LEU A 78 -5.32 15.13 -21.83
N SER A 79 -4.70 14.27 -21.01
CA SER A 79 -4.36 14.58 -19.63
C SER A 79 -2.89 14.97 -19.51
N LEU A 80 -2.64 16.19 -19.05
CA LEU A 80 -1.32 16.75 -18.81
C LEU A 80 -1.08 16.95 -17.32
N ALA A 81 0.19 16.92 -16.90
CA ALA A 81 0.63 17.32 -15.57
C ALA A 81 1.76 18.33 -15.70
N ILE A 82 1.69 19.43 -14.93
CA ILE A 82 2.76 20.43 -14.88
C ILE A 82 3.96 19.82 -14.13
N VAL A 83 5.14 19.86 -14.77
CA VAL A 83 6.41 19.46 -14.17
C VAL A 83 7.20 20.69 -13.74
N LYS A 84 7.17 21.74 -14.57
CA LYS A 84 7.80 23.03 -14.31
C LYS A 84 6.78 24.14 -14.54
N GLN A 85 6.64 25.02 -13.56
CA GLN A 85 5.83 26.24 -13.67
C GLN A 85 6.55 27.26 -14.56
N GLY A 86 5.81 27.90 -15.47
CA GLY A 86 6.31 28.94 -16.35
C GLY A 86 6.30 30.34 -15.71
N ASP A 87 6.30 31.36 -16.55
CA ASP A 87 6.53 32.75 -16.12
C ASP A 87 5.30 33.40 -15.50
N ALA A 88 4.11 33.13 -16.06
CA ALA A 88 2.83 33.68 -15.60
C ALA A 88 2.00 32.60 -14.90
N ASP A 89 1.19 33.00 -13.92
CA ASP A 89 0.25 32.10 -13.27
C ASP A 89 -0.96 31.77 -14.15
N ILE A 90 -1.48 30.54 -14.01
CA ILE A 90 -2.67 30.06 -14.71
C ILE A 90 -3.85 30.11 -13.75
N GLU A 91 -4.87 30.86 -14.15
CA GLU A 91 -6.05 31.08 -13.33
C GLU A 91 -6.69 29.77 -12.86
N GLY A 92 -6.85 29.63 -11.54
CA GLY A 92 -7.50 28.46 -10.93
C GLY A 92 -6.67 27.18 -10.90
N LEU A 93 -5.44 27.16 -11.45
CA LEU A 93 -4.54 26.02 -11.40
C LEU A 93 -3.31 26.28 -10.53
N THR A 94 -2.56 27.35 -10.78
CA THR A 94 -1.36 27.69 -9.99
C THR A 94 -1.66 28.64 -8.84
N ASP A 95 -2.74 29.44 -8.93
CA ASP A 95 -3.12 30.41 -7.89
C ASP A 95 -3.50 29.77 -6.56
N ASN A 96 -4.22 28.64 -6.62
CA ASN A 96 -4.90 28.06 -5.47
C ASN A 96 -4.24 26.77 -5.02
N THR A 97 -3.69 26.76 -3.80
CA THR A 97 -3.15 25.54 -3.19
C THR A 97 -4.21 24.81 -2.37
N LEU A 98 -4.66 23.65 -2.86
CA LEU A 98 -5.60 22.81 -2.12
C LEU A 98 -4.87 21.98 -1.03
N PRO A 99 -5.32 22.02 0.24
CA PRO A 99 -4.68 21.25 1.30
C PRO A 99 -4.96 19.75 1.16
N LYS A 100 -4.01 18.93 1.61
CA LYS A 100 -4.20 17.47 1.66
C LYS A 100 -5.27 17.11 2.68
N ARG A 101 -6.28 16.36 2.22
CA ARG A 101 -7.43 15.93 3.05
C ARG A 101 -7.06 15.07 4.26
N LEU A 102 -6.02 14.24 4.15
CA LEU A 102 -5.63 13.27 5.19
C LEU A 102 -4.15 13.42 5.56
N GLY A 103 -3.90 13.45 6.87
CA GLY A 103 -2.55 13.37 7.42
C GLY A 103 -2.03 11.92 7.55
N PRO A 104 -0.76 11.76 7.95
CA PRO A 104 -0.15 10.45 8.15
C PRO A 104 -0.80 9.67 9.31
N LYS A 105 -1.06 8.37 9.11
CA LYS A 105 -1.71 7.47 10.10
C LYS A 105 -0.75 6.51 10.81
N ARG A 106 0.37 6.15 10.19
CA ARG A 106 1.33 5.17 10.74
C ARG A 106 2.39 5.90 11.56
N ALA A 107 2.78 5.37 12.72
CA ALA A 107 3.73 6.00 13.64
C ALA A 107 4.99 6.54 12.94
N ASN A 108 5.69 5.72 12.15
CA ASN A 108 6.92 6.16 11.47
C ASN A 108 6.68 7.19 10.34
N HIS A 109 5.49 7.21 9.73
CA HIS A 109 5.16 8.26 8.76
C HIS A 109 4.87 9.59 9.45
N ILE A 110 4.29 9.57 10.65
CA ILE A 110 4.13 10.77 11.48
C ILE A 110 5.51 11.30 11.88
N ARG A 111 6.41 10.44 12.36
CA ARG A 111 7.80 10.82 12.68
C ARG A 111 8.49 11.48 11.49
N LYS A 112 8.48 10.82 10.33
CA LYS A 112 9.10 11.36 9.11
C LYS A 112 8.50 12.70 8.69
N PHE A 113 7.18 12.87 8.83
CA PHE A 113 6.50 14.08 8.42
C PHE A 113 6.88 15.30 9.28
N PHE A 114 7.06 15.11 10.58
CA PHE A 114 7.45 16.18 11.52
C PHE A 114 8.95 16.21 11.84
N GLY A 115 9.77 15.38 11.18
CA GLY A 115 11.21 15.29 11.46
C GLY A 115 11.55 14.79 12.87
N LEU A 116 10.66 14.02 13.51
CA LEU A 116 10.82 13.56 14.89
C LEU A 116 11.85 12.44 15.02
N THR A 117 12.46 12.37 16.20
CA THR A 117 13.32 11.27 16.62
C THR A 117 12.49 10.05 17.04
N LYS A 118 13.17 8.97 17.44
CA LYS A 118 12.51 7.71 17.80
C LYS A 118 11.89 7.81 19.20
N GLU A 119 12.53 8.60 20.05
CA GLU A 119 12.24 8.84 21.46
C GLU A 119 10.97 9.69 21.62
N ASP A 120 10.66 10.53 20.64
CA ASP A 120 9.49 11.39 20.65
C ASP A 120 8.15 10.62 20.62
N ASP A 121 7.21 11.09 21.44
CA ASP A 121 5.86 10.53 21.50
C ASP A 121 4.98 11.05 20.35
N VAL A 122 4.87 10.22 19.31
CA VAL A 122 4.04 10.49 18.13
C VAL A 122 2.54 10.71 18.42
N ARG A 123 2.04 10.39 19.62
CA ARG A 123 0.62 10.56 19.97
C ARG A 123 0.18 12.01 20.00
N GLN A 124 1.10 12.92 20.35
CA GLN A 124 0.82 14.35 20.45
C GLN A 124 0.78 15.03 19.07
N PHE A 125 1.51 14.48 18.10
CA PHE A 125 1.70 15.06 16.76
C PHE A 125 0.66 14.59 15.73
N VAL A 126 -0.41 13.90 16.14
CA VAL A 126 -1.43 13.46 15.18
C VAL A 126 -2.31 14.64 14.78
N VAL A 127 -2.36 14.91 13.47
CA VAL A 127 -3.26 15.94 12.91
C VAL A 127 -4.71 15.62 13.27
N ARG A 128 -5.36 16.56 13.96
CA ARG A 128 -6.77 16.47 14.36
C ARG A 128 -7.60 17.34 13.43
N ARG A 129 -8.79 16.86 13.08
CA ARG A 129 -9.77 17.62 12.31
C ARG A 129 -10.89 18.06 13.23
N GLU A 130 -11.15 19.36 13.29
CA GLU A 130 -12.32 19.92 13.94
C GLU A 130 -13.58 19.64 13.12
N ILE A 131 -14.67 19.30 13.80
CA ILE A 131 -15.97 19.03 13.20
C ILE A 131 -17.00 19.80 14.02
N VAL A 132 -17.69 20.70 13.34
CA VAL A 132 -18.85 21.42 13.86
C VAL A 132 -20.10 20.61 13.53
N LYS A 133 -20.90 20.24 14.53
CA LYS A 133 -22.20 19.56 14.35
C LYS A 133 -23.26 20.32 15.14
N GLY A 134 -23.99 21.20 14.47
CA GLY A 134 -24.81 22.21 15.14
C GLY A 134 -23.92 23.10 16.00
N ASP A 135 -24.31 23.32 17.25
CA ASP A 135 -23.55 24.17 18.18
C ASP A 135 -22.35 23.44 18.84
N LYS A 136 -22.19 22.14 18.60
CA LYS A 136 -21.12 21.34 19.22
C LYS A 136 -19.90 21.23 18.30
N THR A 137 -18.76 21.71 18.78
CA THR A 137 -17.46 21.50 18.15
C THR A 137 -16.70 20.36 18.84
N TYR A 138 -16.11 19.46 18.06
CA TYR A 138 -15.25 18.41 18.59
C TYR A 138 -14.18 18.02 17.57
N THR A 139 -13.06 17.48 18.05
CA THR A 139 -11.94 17.08 17.19
C THR A 139 -11.90 15.56 16.99
N LYS A 140 -11.66 15.12 15.75
CA LYS A 140 -11.38 13.71 15.43
C LYS A 140 -9.94 13.53 15.01
N ALA A 141 -9.32 12.46 15.50
CA ALA A 141 -7.97 12.04 15.12
C ALA A 141 -7.98 10.58 14.63
N PRO A 142 -7.15 10.22 13.64
CA PRO A 142 -7.01 8.83 13.23
C PRO A 142 -6.29 8.00 14.30
N LYS A 143 -6.75 6.75 14.52
CA LYS A 143 -6.00 5.77 15.32
C LYS A 143 -4.63 5.51 14.69
N ILE A 144 -3.57 5.70 15.47
CA ILE A 144 -2.18 5.46 15.04
C ILE A 144 -1.94 3.98 14.83
N GLN A 145 -1.43 3.61 13.66
CA GLN A 145 -1.05 2.23 13.35
C GLN A 145 0.43 2.00 13.61
N ARG A 146 0.78 0.79 14.04
CA ARG A 146 2.16 0.37 14.37
C ARG A 146 2.79 1.19 15.50
N LEU A 147 1.97 1.67 16.43
CA LEU A 147 2.44 2.24 17.69
C LEU A 147 2.85 1.08 18.63
N VAL A 148 3.97 1.22 19.32
CA VAL A 148 4.37 0.28 20.36
C VAL A 148 3.51 0.57 21.59
N THR A 149 2.68 -0.38 22.00
CA THR A 149 1.80 -0.26 23.16
C THR A 149 2.12 -1.31 24.22
N PRO A 150 1.76 -1.09 25.51
CA PRO A 150 1.95 -2.10 26.56
C PRO A 150 1.32 -3.45 26.19
N GLN A 151 0.14 -3.43 25.56
CA GLN A 151 -0.53 -4.64 25.09
C GLN A 151 0.27 -5.38 24.01
N ALA A 152 0.90 -4.67 23.07
CA ALA A 152 1.76 -5.30 22.06
C ALA A 152 3.00 -5.95 22.69
N LEU A 153 3.60 -5.30 23.69
CA LEU A 153 4.72 -5.85 24.45
C LEU A 153 4.30 -7.08 25.28
N GLN A 154 3.13 -7.04 25.91
CA GLN A 154 2.55 -8.17 26.65
C GLN A 154 2.33 -9.37 25.74
N ARG A 155 1.71 -9.18 24.56
CA ARG A 155 1.52 -10.26 23.57
C ARG A 155 2.85 -10.86 23.12
N LYS A 156 3.88 -10.04 22.91
CA LYS A 156 5.23 -10.50 22.57
C LYS A 156 5.84 -11.36 23.69
N ARG A 157 5.70 -10.93 24.96
CA ARG A 157 6.16 -11.71 26.14
C ARG A 157 5.41 -13.03 26.27
N ALA A 158 4.08 -13.02 26.10
CA ALA A 158 3.25 -14.22 26.17
C ALA A 158 3.65 -15.26 25.12
N LEU A 159 3.85 -14.85 23.86
CA LEU A 159 4.33 -15.73 22.80
C LEU A 159 5.71 -16.35 23.12
N LYS A 160 6.63 -15.56 23.70
CA LYS A 160 7.94 -16.07 24.13
C LYS A 160 7.79 -17.10 25.26
N SER A 161 6.96 -16.80 26.26
CA SER A 161 6.69 -17.70 27.38
C SER A 161 6.08 -19.03 26.91
N GLN A 162 5.08 -18.98 26.01
CA GLN A 162 4.46 -20.17 25.44
C GLN A 162 5.46 -21.07 24.70
N LYS A 163 6.37 -20.48 23.92
CA LYS A 163 7.44 -21.24 23.24
C LYS A 163 8.35 -21.97 24.23
N ILE A 164 8.77 -21.30 25.28
CA ILE A 164 9.63 -21.88 26.33
C ILE A 164 8.87 -22.99 27.06
N LYS A 165 7.61 -22.75 27.45
CA LYS A 165 6.78 -23.73 28.14
C LYS A 165 6.58 -24.99 27.30
N ASN A 166 6.27 -24.84 26.01
CA ASN A 166 6.10 -25.98 25.11
C ASN A 166 7.41 -26.77 24.96
N ALA A 167 8.55 -26.08 24.79
CA ALA A 167 9.85 -26.74 24.71
C ALA A 167 10.24 -27.49 26.00
N GLN A 168 9.85 -26.97 27.16
CA GLN A 168 10.05 -27.64 28.45
C GLN A 168 9.16 -28.89 28.55
N GLN A 169 7.86 -28.75 28.27
CA GLN A 169 6.91 -29.86 28.28
C GLN A 169 7.32 -30.99 27.33
N GLN A 170 7.80 -30.66 26.14
CA GLN A 170 8.32 -31.64 25.18
C GLN A 170 9.56 -32.38 25.71
N ARG A 171 10.48 -31.66 26.37
CA ARG A 171 11.66 -32.27 27.00
C ARG A 171 11.28 -33.19 28.15
N ASP A 172 10.36 -32.75 29.01
CA ASP A 172 9.90 -33.52 30.16
C ASP A 172 9.16 -34.80 29.69
N ALA A 173 8.26 -34.68 28.71
CA ALA A 173 7.55 -35.83 28.14
C ALA A 173 8.47 -36.81 27.41
N ALA A 174 9.50 -36.33 26.72
CA ALA A 174 10.50 -37.19 26.08
C ALA A 174 11.34 -37.94 27.13
N ALA A 175 11.70 -37.28 28.24
CA ALA A 175 12.41 -37.91 29.34
C ALA A 175 11.57 -38.98 30.04
N GLU A 176 10.29 -38.68 30.30
CA GLU A 176 9.33 -39.62 30.88
C GLU A 176 9.14 -40.86 29.98
N TYR A 177 8.96 -40.65 28.67
CA TYR A 177 8.85 -41.74 27.70
C TYR A 177 10.13 -42.59 27.63
N ALA A 178 11.31 -41.95 27.67
CA ALA A 178 12.59 -42.68 27.67
C ALA A 178 12.73 -43.58 28.91
N GLN A 179 12.30 -43.11 30.09
CA GLN A 179 12.28 -43.91 31.32
C GLN A 179 11.32 -45.10 31.21
N LEU A 180 10.09 -44.87 30.72
CA LEU A 180 9.10 -45.92 30.51
C LEU A 180 9.61 -46.98 29.52
N LEU A 181 10.22 -46.55 28.42
CA LEU A 181 10.79 -47.44 27.40
C LEU A 181 11.91 -48.31 28.01
N ALA A 182 12.80 -47.72 28.81
CA ALA A 182 13.85 -48.45 29.51
C ALA A 182 13.28 -49.52 30.47
N GLN A 183 12.24 -49.20 31.23
CA GLN A 183 11.55 -50.16 32.10
C GLN A 183 10.95 -51.32 31.29
N ARG A 184 10.19 -51.03 30.23
CA ARG A 184 9.59 -52.06 29.36
C ARG A 184 10.62 -52.93 28.66
N LEU A 185 11.75 -52.37 28.22
CA LEU A 185 12.86 -53.15 27.68
C LEU A 185 13.46 -54.09 28.71
N HIS A 186 13.60 -53.64 29.97
CA HIS A 186 14.13 -54.47 31.05
C HIS A 186 13.18 -55.63 31.40
N GLU A 187 11.88 -55.36 31.51
CA GLU A 187 10.85 -56.38 31.70
C GLU A 187 10.84 -57.40 30.55
N ARG A 188 10.91 -56.93 29.30
CA ARG A 188 10.99 -57.81 28.12
C ARG A 188 12.23 -58.70 28.16
N LYS A 189 13.39 -58.14 28.50
CA LYS A 189 14.63 -58.92 28.65
C LYS A 189 14.49 -60.01 29.72
N LYS A 190 13.90 -59.68 30.88
CA LYS A 190 13.63 -60.66 31.95
C LYS A 190 12.67 -61.77 31.49
N ALA A 191 11.58 -61.42 30.81
CA ALA A 191 10.59 -62.39 30.33
C ALA A 191 11.15 -63.33 29.25
N VAL A 192 12.08 -62.85 28.41
CA VAL A 192 12.81 -63.71 27.46
C VAL A 192 13.77 -64.64 28.19
N ALA A 193 14.53 -64.11 29.15
CA ALA A 193 15.46 -64.91 29.94
C ALA A 193 14.77 -66.01 30.78
N SER A 194 13.54 -65.78 31.26
CA SER A 194 12.77 -66.77 32.01
C SER A 194 12.10 -67.85 31.14
N LYS A 195 12.09 -67.68 29.81
CA LYS A 195 11.53 -68.65 28.84
C LYS A 195 12.58 -69.56 28.21
N THR A 196 13.86 -69.32 28.49
CA THR A 196 15.01 -70.12 28.04
C THR A 196 15.45 -71.01 29.19
#